data_AF-A0A7V9GQG2-F1
#
_entry.id   AF-A0A7V9GQG2-F1
#
_cell.length_a   1.000
_cell.length_b   1.000
_cell.length_c   1.000
_cell.angle_alpha   90.00
_cell.angle_beta   90.00
_cell.angle_gamma   90.00
#
_symmetry.space_group_name_H-M   'P 1'
#
loop_
_entity.id
_entity.type
_entity.pdbx_description
1 polymer ?
#
loop_
_entity_poly.entity_id
_entity_poly.type
_entity_poly.pdbx_seq_one_letter_code
_entity_poly.pdbx_strand_id
1 'polypeptide(L)'
;MSEYESPKRGHRRTTVEDVRQLMGASTPHFALHLRNRLQNLIAGLPEGHPARVEGEREIARLADVAQGAERRGAGDGEPGMPS
;
A
#
# COMPACT_ATOMS: atom_id res chain seq x y z
N MET A 1 -17.72 -3.22 36.64
CA MET A 1 -18.21 -2.62 35.39
C MET A 1 -16.99 -2.28 34.57
N SER A 2 -16.76 -2.98 33.46
CA SER A 2 -15.57 -2.80 32.60
C SER A 2 -16.03 -2.10 31.33
N GLU A 3 -15.68 -0.83 31.17
CA GLU A 3 -16.08 0.05 30.06
C GLU A 3 -15.32 -0.25 28.76
N TYR A 4 -15.13 -1.53 28.41
CA TYR A 4 -14.41 -1.95 27.20
C TYR A 4 -15.32 -2.44 26.07
N GLU A 5 -16.58 -2.00 26.05
CA GLU A 5 -17.46 -2.17 24.91
C GLU A 5 -17.69 -0.82 24.22
N SER A 6 -16.99 -0.63 23.12
CA SER A 6 -17.46 0.25 22.05
C SER A 6 -16.98 -0.25 20.70
N PRO A 7 -17.76 -1.12 20.02
CA PRO A 7 -17.53 -1.50 18.64
C PRO A 7 -17.99 -0.36 17.72
N LYS A 8 -17.32 0.79 17.76
CA LYS A 8 -17.48 1.81 16.71
C LYS A 8 -16.64 1.38 15.51
N ARG A 9 -17.07 0.35 14.79
CA ARG A 9 -16.78 0.20 13.34
C ARG A 9 -17.53 1.29 12.59
N GLY A 10 -17.26 2.55 12.92
CA GLY A 10 -17.80 3.68 12.20
C GLY A 10 -17.28 3.64 10.78
N HIS A 11 -18.13 3.96 9.81
CA HIS A 11 -17.75 4.33 8.46
C HIS A 11 -16.70 5.45 8.49
N ARG A 12 -15.43 5.12 8.75
CA ARG A 12 -14.33 6.04 8.50
C ARG A 12 -14.34 6.24 6.99
N ARG A 13 -14.70 7.44 6.56
CA ARG A 13 -14.53 7.85 5.16
C ARG A 13 -13.05 7.67 4.83
N THR A 14 -12.76 6.76 3.92
CA THR A 14 -11.40 6.55 3.42
C THR A 14 -10.84 7.88 2.92
N THR A 15 -9.74 8.33 3.51
CA THR A 15 -9.06 9.56 3.11
C THR A 15 -7.77 9.28 2.33
N VAL A 16 -7.23 10.30 1.68
CA VAL A 16 -5.89 10.22 1.06
C VAL A 16 -4.82 9.97 2.12
N GLU A 17 -5.02 10.45 3.34
CA GLU A 17 -4.07 10.23 4.44
C GLU A 17 -4.04 8.76 4.89
N ASP A 18 -5.18 8.06 4.86
CA ASP A 18 -5.21 6.60 5.11
C ASP A 18 -4.39 5.85 4.05
N VAL A 19 -4.48 6.26 2.78
CA VAL A 19 -3.65 5.71 1.69
C VAL A 19 -2.17 5.99 1.96
N ARG A 20 -1.80 7.23 2.28
CA ARG A 20 -0.41 7.60 2.56
C ARG A 20 0.18 6.88 3.79
N GLN A 21 -0.60 6.72 4.86
CA GLN A 21 -0.18 5.96 6.03
C GLN A 21 0.07 4.49 5.71
N LEU A 22 -0.77 3.88 4.86
CA LEU A 22 -0.57 2.52 4.37
C LEU A 22 0.77 2.38 3.61
N MET A 23 1.16 3.43 2.89
CA MET A 23 2.38 3.47 2.09
C MET A 23 3.64 3.80 2.90
N GLY A 24 3.54 4.63 3.95
CA GLY A 24 4.67 5.02 4.80
C GLY A 24 5.29 3.87 5.61
N ALA A 25 4.51 2.80 5.85
CA ALA A 25 4.98 1.59 6.53
C ALA A 25 5.46 0.48 5.56
N SER A 26 5.47 0.75 4.26
CA SER A 26 5.67 -0.28 3.23
C SER A 26 7.14 -0.58 2.96
N THR A 27 7.59 -1.78 3.33
CA THR A 27 8.82 -2.34 2.80
C THR A 27 8.55 -2.96 1.41
N PRO A 28 9.52 -2.99 0.49
CA PRO A 28 9.34 -3.49 -0.88
C PRO A 28 8.68 -4.87 -0.96
N HIS A 29 8.92 -5.73 0.04
CA HIS A 29 8.43 -7.10 0.08
C HIS A 29 6.89 -7.20 0.20
N PHE A 30 6.23 -6.19 0.77
CA PHE A 30 4.78 -6.18 0.93
C PHE A 30 4.05 -5.48 -0.21
N ALA A 31 4.75 -5.06 -1.28
CA ALA A 31 4.16 -4.26 -2.33
C ALA A 31 2.95 -4.94 -3.00
N LEU A 32 3.03 -6.24 -3.26
CA LEU A 32 1.92 -7.02 -3.83
C LEU A 32 0.73 -7.15 -2.87
N HIS A 33 0.98 -7.37 -1.57
CA HIS A 33 -0.09 -7.43 -0.56
C HIS A 33 -0.78 -6.09 -0.36
N LEU A 34 -0.01 -4.99 -0.35
CA LEU A 34 -0.56 -3.64 -0.23
C LEU A 34 -1.37 -3.26 -1.46
N ARG A 35 -0.95 -3.68 -2.66
CA ARG A 35 -1.71 -3.46 -3.90
C ARG A 35 -3.13 -4.04 -3.79
N ASN A 36 -3.23 -5.30 -3.37
CA ASN A 36 -4.52 -5.98 -3.23
C ASN A 36 -5.38 -5.35 -2.13
N ARG A 37 -4.76 -4.92 -1.02
CA ARG A 37 -5.48 -4.22 0.06
C ARG A 37 -5.99 -2.85 -0.39
N LEU A 38 -5.19 -2.12 -1.15
CA LEU A 38 -5.53 -0.78 -1.64
C LEU A 38 -6.64 -0.85 -2.70
N GLN A 39 -6.62 -1.86 -3.58
CA GLN A 39 -7.72 -2.15 -4.51
C GLN A 39 -9.06 -2.33 -3.79
N ASN A 40 -9.08 -3.15 -2.73
CA ASN A 40 -10.30 -3.36 -1.93
C ASN A 40 -10.75 -2.09 -1.21
N LEU A 41 -9.80 -1.27 -0.75
CA LEU A 41 -10.09 -0.02 -0.05
C LEU A 41 -10.75 1.04 -0.95
N ILE A 42 -10.34 1.10 -2.23
CA ILE A 42 -10.86 2.10 -3.18
C ILE A 42 -12.00 1.58 -4.05
N ALA A 43 -12.25 0.27 -4.11
CA ALA A 43 -13.30 -0.33 -4.95
C ALA A 43 -14.70 0.21 -4.67
N GLY A 44 -14.98 0.63 -3.42
CA GLY A 44 -16.26 1.22 -3.04
C GLY A 44 -16.37 2.73 -3.25
N LEU A 45 -15.34 3.39 -3.79
CA LEU A 45 -15.30 4.85 -3.93
C LEU A 45 -15.74 5.30 -5.34
N PRO A 46 -16.45 6.44 -5.45
CA PRO A 46 -16.80 7.01 -6.75
C PRO A 46 -15.54 7.43 -7.53
N GLU A 47 -15.63 7.44 -8.86
CA GLU A 47 -14.50 7.70 -9.76
C GLU A 47 -13.82 9.06 -9.53
N GLY A 48 -14.57 10.07 -9.06
CA GLY A 48 -14.05 11.39 -8.70
C GLY A 48 -13.50 11.50 -7.28
N HIS A 49 -13.47 10.43 -6.48
CA HIS A 49 -13.02 10.51 -5.10
C HIS A 49 -11.49 10.68 -5.04
N PRO A 50 -10.96 11.67 -4.31
CA PRO A 50 -9.52 11.92 -4.26
C PRO A 50 -8.73 10.71 -3.76
N ALA A 51 -9.25 9.95 -2.79
CA ALA A 51 -8.60 8.73 -2.32
C ALA A 51 -8.58 7.59 -3.37
N ARG A 52 -9.51 7.57 -4.32
CA ARG A 52 -9.50 6.59 -5.43
C ARG A 52 -8.43 6.95 -6.45
N VAL A 53 -8.37 8.21 -6.85
CA VAL A 53 -7.33 8.72 -7.78
C VAL A 53 -5.93 8.48 -7.21
N GLU A 54 -5.71 8.83 -5.95
CA GLU A 54 -4.43 8.59 -5.29
C GLU A 54 -4.15 7.09 -5.09
N GLY A 55 -5.17 6.30 -4.73
CA GLY A 55 -5.03 4.85 -4.58
C GLY A 55 -4.65 4.14 -5.88
N GLU A 56 -5.22 4.54 -7.01
CA GLU A 56 -4.89 4.00 -8.35
C GLU A 56 -3.43 4.32 -8.73
N ARG A 57 -2.95 5.54 -8.43
CA ARG A 57 -1.54 5.92 -8.62
C ARG A 57 -0.59 5.07 -7.79
N GLU A 58 -0.90 4.88 -6.51
CA GLU A 58 -0.07 4.08 -5.61
C GLU A 58 -0.10 2.58 -5.98
N ILE A 59 -1.22 2.05 -6.48
CA ILE A 59 -1.31 0.69 -7.03
C ILE A 59 -0.32 0.49 -8.18
N ALA A 60 -0.25 1.45 -9.11
CA ALA A 60 0.69 1.39 -10.23
C ALA A 60 2.15 1.44 -9.75
N ARG A 61 2.44 2.32 -8.78
CA ARG A 61 3.76 2.42 -8.15
C ARG A 61 4.17 1.11 -7.44
N LEU A 62 3.26 0.50 -6.69
CA LEU A 62 3.51 -0.77 -5.99
C LEU A 62 3.76 -1.92 -6.97
N ALA A 63 3.11 -1.93 -8.14
CA ALA A 63 3.37 -2.92 -9.18
C ALA A 63 4.80 -2.80 -9.73
N ASP A 64 5.28 -1.58 -9.98
CA ASP A 64 6.65 -1.34 -10.43
C ASP A 64 7.69 -1.72 -9.35
N VAL A 65 7.43 -1.35 -8.08
CA VAL A 65 8.29 -1.73 -6.95
C VAL A 65 8.38 -3.25 -6.79
N ALA A 66 7.27 -3.96 -6.92
CA ALA A 66 7.27 -5.44 -6.88
C ALA A 66 8.14 -6.02 -8.01
N GLN A 67 7.94 -5.55 -9.24
CA GLN A 67 8.73 -5.97 -10.40
C GLN A 67 10.24 -5.64 -10.27
N GLY A 68 10.56 -4.51 -9.64
CA GLY A 68 11.94 -4.12 -9.33
C GLY A 68 12.56 -4.94 -8.20
N ALA A 69 11.78 -5.26 -7.16
CA ALA A 69 12.21 -6.11 -6.05
C ALA A 69 12.49 -7.54 -6.50
N GLU A 70 11.68 -8.10 -7.41
CA GLU A 70 11.93 -9.42 -8.01
C GLU A 70 13.24 -9.43 -8.83
N ARG A 71 13.51 -8.35 -9.59
CA ARG A 71 14.76 -8.21 -10.34
C ARG A 71 15.99 -8.04 -9.44
N ARG A 72 15.88 -7.31 -8.33
CA ARG A 72 16.98 -7.20 -7.34
C ARG A 72 17.19 -8.47 -6.53
N GLY A 73 16.11 -9.15 -6.15
CA GLY A 73 16.17 -10.46 -5.48
C GLY A 73 16.77 -11.56 -6.35
N ALA A 74 16.68 -11.44 -7.68
CA ALA A 74 17.29 -12.35 -8.64
C ALA A 74 18.69 -11.90 -9.13
N GLY A 75 19.22 -10.77 -8.65
CA GLY A 75 20.38 -10.11 -9.26
C GLY A 75 21.32 -9.33 -8.34
N ASP A 76 21.12 -9.28 -7.02
CA ASP A 76 22.13 -8.80 -6.07
C ASP A 76 23.09 -9.94 -5.68
N GLY A 77 23.80 -10.45 -6.69
CA GLY A 77 25.19 -10.78 -6.47
C GLY A 77 25.93 -9.45 -6.47
N GLU A 78 26.41 -9.04 -5.30
CA GLU A 78 27.28 -7.88 -5.12
C GLU A 78 28.30 -7.86 -6.28
N PRO A 79 28.40 -6.80 -7.11
CA PRO A 79 29.60 -6.61 -7.89
C PRO A 79 30.70 -6.40 -6.86
N GLY A 80 31.49 -7.44 -6.64
CA GLY A 80 32.60 -7.43 -5.70
C GLY A 80 33.35 -6.13 -5.86
N MET A 81 33.45 -5.37 -4.77
CA MET A 81 34.23 -4.15 -4.75
C MET A 81 35.64 -4.48 -5.23
N PRO A 82 36.13 -3.90 -6.35
CA PRO A 82 37.54 -4.02 -6.67
C PRO A 82 38.34 -3.00 -5.83
N SER A 83 39.25 -3.59 -5.04
CA SER A 83 40.46 -3.02 -4.42
C SER A 83 40.33 -2.10 -3.21
#